data_AF-A0A3C0YC09-F1
#
_entry.id   AF-A0A3C0YC09-F1
#
_cell.length_a   1.000
_cell.length_b   1.000
_cell.length_c   1.000
_cell.angle_alpha   90.00
_cell.angle_beta   90.00
_cell.angle_gamma   90.00
#
_symmetry.space_group_name_H-M   'P 1'
#
loop_
_entity.id
_entity.type
_entity.pdbx_description
1 polymer ?
#
loop_
_entity_poly.entity_id
_entity_poly.type
_entity_poly.pdbx_seq_one_letter_code
_entity_poly.pdbx_strand_id
1 'polypeptide(L)'
;MGNSITQDMRALWLRLRTDGGWWTLDMLMHHWKPNCAPYEVQHAMDTLEAGGFVESRDHATNLSYGVTLDCKALPGFDPSVSTRRHSMNTLRTRQK
;
A
#
# COMPACT_ATOMS: atom_id res chain seq x y z
N MET A 1 -2.58 -18.09 9.61
CA MET A 1 -1.26 -17.74 9.05
C MET A 1 -1.25 -16.23 8.89
N GLY A 2 -0.43 -15.52 9.66
CA GLY A 2 -0.47 -14.05 9.71
C GLY A 2 0.01 -13.49 8.40
N ASN A 3 -0.89 -12.85 7.64
CA ASN A 3 -0.63 -12.04 6.46
C ASN A 3 0.26 -10.85 6.87
N SER A 4 1.54 -11.13 7.05
CA SER A 4 2.51 -10.18 7.58
C SER A 4 3.02 -9.39 6.40
N ILE A 5 2.25 -8.39 5.97
CA ILE A 5 2.71 -7.42 4.96
C ILE A 5 4.06 -6.90 5.45
N THR A 6 5.13 -7.30 4.77
CA THR A 6 6.50 -6.99 5.19
C THR A 6 6.75 -5.50 5.02
N GLN A 7 7.76 -4.98 5.71
CA GLN A 7 8.10 -3.57 5.60
C GLN A 7 8.45 -3.17 4.15
N ASP A 8 9.03 -4.09 3.39
CA ASP A 8 9.35 -3.91 1.98
C ASP A 8 8.09 -3.81 1.11
N MET A 9 7.11 -4.70 1.32
CA MET A 9 5.78 -4.62 0.67
C MET A 9 5.08 -3.29 0.95
N ARG A 10 5.13 -2.81 2.21
CA ARG A 10 4.55 -1.50 2.56
C ARG A 10 5.25 -0.35 1.85
N ALA A 11 6.57 -0.39 1.75
CA ALA A 11 7.35 0.65 1.07
C ALA A 11 7.10 0.66 -0.44
N LEU A 12 6.95 -0.52 -1.07
CA LEU A 12 6.55 -0.68 -2.47
C LEU A 12 5.15 -0.09 -2.72
N TRP A 13 4.17 -0.48 -1.91
CA TRP A 13 2.80 0.03 -2.03
C TRP A 13 2.72 1.55 -1.86
N LEU A 14 3.40 2.10 -0.86
CA LEU A 14 3.41 3.54 -0.62
C LEU A 14 4.01 4.30 -1.81
N ARG A 15 5.06 3.75 -2.43
CA ARG A 15 5.68 4.34 -3.62
C ARG A 15 4.75 4.30 -4.82
N LEU A 16 4.14 3.15 -5.12
CA LEU A 16 3.13 3.04 -6.19
C LEU A 16 2.01 4.05 -6.01
N ARG A 17 1.54 4.22 -4.77
CA ARG A 17 0.49 5.20 -4.42
C ARG A 17 0.95 6.65 -4.57
N THR A 18 2.19 6.96 -4.19
CA THR A 18 2.72 8.33 -4.22
C THR A 18 3.04 8.78 -5.64
N ASP A 19 3.62 7.89 -6.42
CA ASP A 19 3.97 8.16 -7.81
C ASP A 19 2.72 8.27 -8.69
N GLY A 20 1.75 7.35 -8.48
CA GLY A 20 0.49 7.35 -9.21
C GLY A 20 0.66 6.92 -10.66
N GLY A 21 0.39 5.65 -10.95
CA GLY A 21 0.54 5.11 -12.29
C GLY A 21 0.51 3.59 -12.33
N TRP A 22 0.82 3.05 -13.51
CA TRP A 22 0.92 1.62 -13.77
C TRP A 22 2.39 1.24 -13.96
N TRP A 23 2.86 0.29 -13.18
CA TRP A 23 4.26 -0.09 -13.10
C TRP A 23 4.43 -1.59 -13.34
N THR A 24 5.24 -1.96 -14.32
CA THR A 24 5.57 -3.37 -14.59
C THR A 24 6.66 -3.86 -13.64
N LEU A 25 6.75 -5.18 -13.44
CA LEU A 25 7.81 -5.79 -12.63
C LEU A 25 9.21 -5.37 -13.10
N ASP A 26 9.42 -5.27 -14.41
CA ASP A 26 10.68 -4.82 -14.99
C ASP A 26 11.01 -3.37 -14.61
N MET A 27 10.05 -2.45 -14.72
CA MET A 27 10.24 -1.05 -14.29
C MET A 27 10.53 -0.96 -12.78
N LEU A 28 9.86 -1.77 -11.96
CA LEU A 28 10.09 -1.82 -10.53
C LEU A 28 11.52 -2.28 -10.21
N MET A 29 11.98 -3.34 -10.89
CA MET A 29 13.33 -3.88 -10.72
C MET A 29 14.41 -2.91 -11.20
N HIS A 30 14.18 -2.24 -12.33
CA HIS A 30 15.17 -1.38 -12.96
C HIS A 30 15.24 0.01 -12.32
N HIS A 31 14.07 0.60 -12.05
CA HIS A 31 13.96 1.99 -11.59
C HIS A 31 14.13 2.11 -10.09
N TRP A 32 13.70 1.11 -9.32
CA TRP A 32 13.77 1.16 -7.85
C TRP A 32 14.88 0.31 -7.25
N LYS A 33 15.48 -0.61 -8.03
CA LYS A 33 16.55 -1.52 -7.56
C LYS A 33 16.29 -2.01 -6.12
N PRO A 34 15.16 -2.68 -5.87
CA PRO A 34 14.94 -3.27 -4.56
C PRO A 34 16.12 -4.21 -4.25
N ASN A 35 16.59 -4.23 -3.01
CA ASN A 35 17.66 -5.15 -2.59
C ASN A 35 17.15 -6.60 -2.45
N CYS A 36 16.05 -6.90 -3.14
CA CYS A 36 15.24 -8.10 -3.09
C CYS A 36 15.29 -8.76 -4.47
N ALA A 37 15.15 -10.07 -4.49
CA ALA A 37 15.13 -10.81 -5.75
C ALA A 37 13.80 -10.58 -6.51
N PRO A 38 13.78 -10.73 -7.85
CA PRO A 38 12.58 -10.50 -8.65
C PRO A 38 11.39 -11.40 -8.24
N TYR A 39 11.65 -12.62 -7.77
CA TYR A 39 10.61 -13.51 -7.29
C TYR A 39 9.97 -13.03 -5.98
N GLU A 40 10.72 -12.36 -5.11
CA GLU A 40 10.21 -11.77 -3.86
C GLU A 40 9.28 -10.58 -4.19
N VAL A 41 9.68 -9.75 -5.15
CA VAL A 41 8.86 -8.61 -5.63
C VAL A 41 7.58 -9.13 -6.27
N GLN A 42 7.67 -10.19 -7.09
CA GLN A 42 6.50 -10.80 -7.71
C GLN A 42 5.54 -11.38 -6.67
N HIS A 43 6.06 -12.12 -5.68
CA HIS A 43 5.27 -12.67 -4.59
C HIS A 43 4.64 -11.56 -3.72
N ALA A 44 5.35 -10.45 -3.52
CA ALA A 44 4.84 -9.28 -2.84
C ALA A 44 3.66 -8.64 -3.58
N MET A 45 3.76 -8.47 -4.89
CA MET A 45 2.67 -7.92 -5.70
C MET A 45 1.46 -8.84 -5.72
N ASP A 46 1.67 -10.15 -5.88
CA ASP A 46 0.60 -11.16 -5.84
C ASP A 46 -0.15 -11.15 -4.50
N THR A 47 0.59 -11.05 -3.39
CA THR A 47 -0.01 -10.93 -2.03
C THR A 47 -0.82 -9.64 -1.87
N LEU A 48 -0.31 -8.52 -2.39
CA LEU A 48 -1.01 -7.24 -2.33
C LEU A 48 -2.28 -7.24 -3.20
N GLU A 49 -2.22 -7.88 -4.37
CA GLU A 49 -3.36 -8.04 -5.28
C GLU A 49 -4.43 -8.92 -4.63
N ALA A 50 -4.05 -10.07 -4.08
CA ALA A 50 -4.95 -10.97 -3.36
C ALA A 50 -5.63 -10.28 -2.16
N GLY A 51 -4.96 -9.28 -1.56
CA GLY A 51 -5.52 -8.44 -0.50
C GLY A 51 -6.42 -7.29 -0.97
N GLY A 52 -6.47 -7.01 -2.27
CA GLY A 52 -7.16 -5.86 -2.87
C GLY A 52 -6.50 -4.52 -2.54
N PHE A 53 -5.19 -4.51 -2.28
CA PHE A 53 -4.41 -3.29 -2.00
C PHE A 53 -3.79 -2.69 -3.26
N VAL A 54 -3.59 -3.50 -4.31
CA VAL A 54 -3.14 -3.08 -5.63
C VAL A 54 -4.06 -3.69 -6.68
N GLU A 55 -4.13 -3.04 -7.83
CA GLU A 55 -4.80 -3.53 -9.02
C GLU A 55 -3.73 -4.08 -9.97
N SER A 56 -3.93 -5.29 -10.47
CA SER A 56 -3.11 -5.87 -11.52
C SER A 56 -3.82 -5.74 -12.86
N ARG A 57 -3.06 -5.38 -13.89
CA ARG A 57 -3.55 -5.25 -15.26
C ARG A 57 -2.69 -6.08 -16.18
N ASP A 58 -3.26 -7.18 -16.62
CA ASP A 58 -2.66 -8.00 -17.66
C ASP A 58 -2.77 -7.25 -19.00
N HIS A 59 -1.62 -6.84 -19.52
CA HIS A 59 -1.50 -6.48 -20.94
C HIS A 59 -0.92 -7.68 -21.67
N ALA A 60 -1.30 -7.85 -22.95
CA ALA A 60 -0.94 -9.00 -23.80
C ALA A 60 0.55 -9.39 -23.84
N THR A 61 1.46 -8.55 -23.32
CA THR A 61 2.89 -8.82 -23.20
C THR A 61 3.46 -8.63 -21.80
N ASN A 62 2.75 -7.98 -20.87
CA ASN A 62 3.30 -7.59 -19.57
C ASN A 62 2.21 -7.40 -18.51
N LEU A 63 2.50 -7.84 -17.29
CA LEU A 63 1.68 -7.57 -16.12
C LEU A 63 2.10 -6.24 -15.48
N SER A 64 1.14 -5.34 -15.32
CA SER A 64 1.34 -4.03 -14.70
C SER A 64 0.58 -3.93 -13.39
N TYR A 65 1.15 -3.22 -12.42
CA TYR A 65 0.55 -3.01 -11.10
C TYR A 65 0.34 -1.53 -10.84
N GLY A 66 -0.80 -1.17 -10.27
CA GLY A 66 -1.13 0.20 -9.90
C GLY A 66 -1.92 0.25 -8.60
N VAL A 67 -1.84 1.38 -7.89
CA VAL A 67 -2.73 1.66 -6.75
C VAL A 67 -3.80 2.64 -7.24
N THR A 68 -5.02 2.14 -7.41
CA THR A 68 -6.19 2.94 -7.82
C THR A 68 -6.95 3.46 -6.59
N LEU A 69 -7.90 4.37 -6.80
CA LEU A 69 -8.76 4.88 -5.71
C LEU A 69 -9.69 3.81 -5.11
N ASP A 70 -9.92 2.72 -5.83
CA ASP A 70 -10.72 1.58 -5.37
C ASP A 70 -9.91 0.62 -4.48
N CYS A 71 -8.58 0.69 -4.56
CA CYS A 71 -7.69 -0.15 -3.76
C CYS A 71 -7.81 0.18 -2.27
N LYS A 72 -7.82 -0.87 -1.44
CA LYS A 72 -7.84 -0.72 0.03
C LYS A 72 -6.56 -0.05 0.51
N ALA A 73 -6.69 0.80 1.52
CA ALA A 73 -5.54 1.32 2.23
C ALA A 73 -4.91 0.23 3.12
N LEU A 74 -3.57 0.18 3.16
CA LEU A 74 -2.88 -0.67 4.12
C LEU A 74 -3.27 -0.30 5.56
N PRO A 75 -3.40 -1.28 6.48
CA PRO A 75 -3.69 -1.01 7.89
C PRO A 75 -2.59 -0.11 8.49
N GLY A 76 -2.98 1.10 8.93
CA GLY A 76 -2.07 2.15 9.40
C GLY A 76 -1.91 3.35 8.44
N PHE A 77 -2.39 3.24 7.20
CA PHE A 77 -2.41 4.31 6.18
C PHE A 77 -3.82 4.73 5.77
N ASP A 78 -4.82 4.36 6.56
CA ASP A 78 -6.20 4.77 6.35
C ASP A 78 -6.28 6.32 6.45
N PRO A 79 -6.77 6.99 5.39
CA PRO A 79 -6.83 8.46 5.38
C PRO A 79 -7.83 9.01 6.41
N SER A 80 -8.68 8.18 7.01
CA SER A 80 -9.66 8.57 8.01
C SER A 80 -9.09 8.60 9.43
N VAL A 81 -7.92 7.98 9.71
CA VAL A 81 -7.31 7.99 11.05
C VAL A 81 -6.36 9.16 11.33
N SER A 82 -6.08 10.04 10.36
CA SER A 82 -5.26 11.24 10.63
C SER A 82 -6.00 12.36 11.38
N THR A 83 -7.29 12.20 11.73
CA THR A 83 -8.03 13.26 12.46
C THR A 83 -8.72 12.78 13.74
N ARG A 84 -8.29 11.68 14.37
CA ARG A 84 -8.79 11.32 15.71
C ARG A 84 -7.71 11.04 16.74
N ARG A 85 -6.73 11.94 16.82
CA ARG A 85 -5.99 12.21 18.05
C ARG A 85 -5.78 13.72 18.21
N HIS A 86 -6.78 14.39 18.77
CA HIS A 86 -6.67 15.46 19.78
C HIS A 86 -8.06 16.13 19.96
N SER A 87 -8.99 15.38 20.53
CA SER A 87 -10.11 15.97 21.28
C SER A 87 -10.43 15.05 22.44
N MET A 88 -9.42 14.85 23.29
CA MET A 88 -9.62 14.35 24.63
C MET A 88 -9.69 15.56 25.56
N ASN A 89 -10.91 15.80 26.01
CA ASN A 89 -11.24 16.01 27.41
C ASN A 89 -10.96 17.40 28.03
N THR A 90 -12.02 18.20 28.11
CA THR A 90 -12.42 18.79 29.41
C THR A 90 -13.95 18.85 29.49
N LEU A 91 -14.56 17.70 29.79
CA LEU A 91 -15.77 17.71 30.60
C LEU A 91 -15.33 17.99 32.03
N ARG A 92 -15.43 19.25 32.45
CA ARG A 92 -15.45 19.60 33.87
C ARG A 92 -16.74 20.35 34.16
N THR A 93 -17.73 19.57 34.56
CA THR A 93 -18.90 19.98 35.32
C THR A 93 -18.50 20.82 36.54
N ARG A 94 -19.17 21.96 36.72
CA ARG A 94 -19.57 22.62 37.98
C ARG A 94 -20.38 23.86 37.58
N GLN A 95 -21.71 23.92 37.75
CA GLN A 95 -22.41 24.40 38.96
C GLN A 95 -21.63 25.56 39.62
N LYS A 96 -22.13 26.79 39.77
CA LYS A 96 -23.45 27.26 40.16
C LYS A 96 -23.50 28.77 39.92
#